data_AF-A0A7X6QKX8-F1
#
_entry.id   AF-A0A7X6QKX8-F1
#
_cell.length_a   1.000
_cell.length_b   1.000
_cell.length_c   1.000
_cell.angle_alpha   90.00
_cell.angle_beta   90.00
_cell.angle_gamma   90.00
#
_symmetry.space_group_name_H-M   'P 1'
#
loop_
_entity.id
_entity.type
_entity.pdbx_description
1 polymer ?
#
loop_
_entity_poly.entity_id
_entity_poly.type
_entity_poly.pdbx_seq_one_letter_code
_entity_poly.pdbx_strand_id
1 'polypeptide(L)'
;LLPDQNDLSELLGFEPDAQGNKLPVYHFPATKEVIEKIKKSPIVNAVRIEPAQIGINDLGGPVFTLSDEIAWTRDNFGPLWIPRKGAVIELNPRNVLLYGRAIRAYERHNLEERQGRYFIDGKPAEQYTFEMDYYWMMGDNRHNSADSRAWGFVPEDHVVGKPMRVWLSLDKDRNWFQGKIRWKRFMKKAV
;
A
#
# COMPACT_ATOMS: atom_id res chain seq x y z
N LEU A 1 2.40 -11.48 -10.15
CA LEU A 1 3.30 -11.24 -11.29
C LEU A 1 2.85 -9.91 -11.87
N LEU A 2 3.73 -8.90 -11.91
CA LEU A 2 3.38 -7.64 -12.57
C LEU A 2 3.12 -7.93 -14.06
N PRO A 3 2.10 -7.32 -14.68
CA PRO A 3 1.90 -7.47 -16.12
C PRO A 3 3.18 -7.04 -16.86
N ASP A 4 3.51 -7.75 -17.93
CA ASP A 4 4.60 -7.35 -18.83
C ASP A 4 4.32 -5.93 -19.35
N GLN A 5 5.34 -5.10 -19.59
CA GLN A 5 5.12 -3.71 -20.03
C GLN A 5 4.32 -3.62 -21.33
N ASN A 6 4.35 -4.69 -22.12
CA ASN A 6 3.53 -4.86 -23.32
C ASN A 6 2.02 -4.84 -23.03
N ASP A 7 1.59 -5.39 -21.89
CA ASP A 7 0.18 -5.48 -21.48
C ASP A 7 -0.32 -4.13 -20.94
N LEU A 8 0.54 -3.38 -20.24
CA LEU A 8 0.21 -2.04 -19.73
C LEU A 8 -0.05 -1.02 -20.83
N SER A 9 0.68 -1.06 -21.94
CA SER A 9 0.44 -0.14 -23.07
C SER A 9 -0.92 -0.37 -23.73
N GLU A 10 -1.30 -1.64 -23.87
CA GLU A 10 -2.57 -2.04 -24.49
C GLU A 10 -3.74 -1.77 -23.53
N LEU A 11 -3.57 -2.10 -22.24
CA LEU A 11 -4.55 -1.83 -21.18
C LEU A 11 -4.89 -0.33 -21.07
N LEU A 12 -3.92 0.56 -21.28
CA LEU A 12 -4.10 2.01 -21.20
C LEU A 12 -4.47 2.66 -22.54
N GLY A 13 -4.66 1.85 -23.61
CA GLY A 13 -5.08 2.32 -24.93
C GLY A 13 -4.07 3.24 -25.60
N PHE A 14 -2.79 2.87 -25.58
CA PHE A 14 -1.77 3.52 -26.41
C PHE A 14 -1.78 2.91 -27.82
N GLU A 15 -2.03 3.75 -28.82
CA GLU A 15 -2.09 3.34 -30.22
C GLU A 15 -0.70 3.31 -30.89
N PRO A 16 -0.46 2.38 -31.83
CA PRO A 16 0.70 2.40 -32.71
C PRO A 16 0.75 3.67 -33.61
N ASP A 17 1.91 3.92 -34.22
CA ASP A 17 2.02 4.94 -35.26
C ASP A 17 1.29 4.54 -36.57
N ALA A 18 1.26 5.45 -37.55
CA ALA A 18 0.61 5.22 -38.84
C ALA A 18 1.22 4.06 -39.65
N GLN A 19 2.42 3.60 -39.29
CA GLN A 19 3.11 2.46 -39.90
C GLN A 19 2.96 1.17 -39.08
N GLY A 20 2.20 1.21 -37.98
CA GLY A 20 1.96 0.08 -37.08
C GLY A 20 3.08 -0.17 -36.07
N ASN A 21 4.06 0.73 -35.94
CA ASN A 21 5.13 0.56 -34.96
C ASN A 21 4.64 0.98 -33.57
N LYS A 22 4.98 0.18 -32.55
CA LYS A 22 4.76 0.55 -31.15
C LYS A 22 5.73 1.68 -30.76
N LEU A 23 5.18 2.76 -30.22
CA LEU A 23 5.97 3.86 -29.69
C LEU A 23 6.51 3.52 -28.29
N PRO A 24 7.68 4.07 -27.88
CA PRO A 24 8.20 3.84 -26.54
C PRO A 24 7.27 4.45 -25.48
N VAL A 25 6.85 3.61 -24.53
CA VAL A 25 6.03 4.01 -23.39
C VAL A 25 6.90 4.12 -22.15
N TYR A 26 6.78 5.22 -21.42
CA TYR A 26 7.47 5.45 -20.16
C TYR A 26 6.46 5.51 -19.02
N HIS A 27 6.73 4.77 -17.94
CA HIS A 27 5.89 4.72 -16.74
C HIS A 27 6.65 5.30 -15.56
N PHE A 28 6.10 6.33 -14.92
CA PHE A 28 6.70 6.99 -13.76
C PHE A 28 5.66 7.80 -12.96
N PRO A 29 5.87 7.98 -11.65
CA PRO A 29 5.02 8.87 -10.85
C PRO A 29 5.25 10.33 -11.24
N ALA A 30 4.17 11.09 -11.39
CA ALA A 30 4.21 12.50 -11.75
C ALA A 30 3.16 13.32 -10.99
N THR A 31 3.49 14.57 -10.66
CA THR A 31 2.50 15.52 -10.13
C THR A 31 1.64 16.07 -11.27
N LYS A 32 0.47 16.64 -10.93
CA LYS A 32 -0.39 17.34 -11.91
C LYS A 32 0.39 18.39 -12.70
N GLU A 33 1.23 19.17 -12.03
CA GLU A 33 2.07 20.19 -12.65
C GLU A 33 3.09 19.62 -13.65
N VAL A 34 3.72 18.48 -13.31
CA VAL A 34 4.66 17.79 -14.20
C VAL A 34 3.92 17.25 -15.42
N ILE A 35 2.73 16.65 -15.23
CA ILE A 35 1.88 16.16 -16.33
C ILE A 35 1.54 17.30 -17.30
N GLU A 36 1.13 18.47 -16.79
CA GLU A 36 0.80 19.63 -17.62
C GLU A 36 2.00 20.20 -18.39
N LYS A 37 3.22 20.07 -17.85
CA LYS A 37 4.44 20.41 -18.60
C LYS A 37 4.75 19.39 -19.69
N ILE A 38 4.61 18.10 -19.39
CA ILE A 38 4.91 17.01 -20.33
C ILE A 38 3.96 17.05 -21.52
N LYS A 39 2.65 17.29 -21.30
CA LYS A 39 1.66 17.41 -22.38
C LYS A 39 1.95 18.52 -23.39
N LYS A 40 2.74 19.54 -23.01
CA LYS A 40 3.12 20.65 -23.90
C LYS A 40 4.35 20.34 -24.76
N SER A 41 5.02 19.22 -24.51
CA SER A 41 6.23 18.85 -25.23
C SER A 41 5.90 18.29 -26.60
N PRO A 42 6.56 18.74 -27.69
CA PRO A 42 6.28 18.27 -29.05
C PRO A 42 6.69 16.82 -29.29
N ILE A 43 7.49 16.23 -28.40
CA ILE A 43 7.94 14.83 -28.50
C ILE A 43 7.01 13.85 -27.76
N VAL A 44 5.94 14.35 -27.11
CA VAL A 44 4.99 13.52 -26.36
C VAL A 44 3.72 13.37 -27.19
N ASN A 45 3.42 12.14 -27.59
CA ASN A 45 2.20 11.85 -28.35
C ASN A 45 0.96 11.81 -27.43
N ALA A 46 1.05 11.10 -26.32
CA ALA A 46 -0.05 10.93 -25.38
C ALA A 46 0.44 10.80 -23.94
N VAL A 47 -0.38 11.28 -23.01
CA VAL A 47 -0.23 10.99 -21.58
C VAL A 47 -1.50 10.29 -21.13
N ARG A 48 -1.34 9.18 -20.41
CA ARG A 48 -2.43 8.43 -19.77
C ARG A 48 -2.13 8.35 -18.28
N ILE A 49 -3.15 8.57 -17.45
CA ILE A 49 -3.06 8.35 -16.02
C ILE A 49 -3.50 6.91 -15.79
N GLU A 50 -2.66 6.13 -15.14
CA GLU A 50 -3.02 4.78 -14.71
C GLU A 50 -4.20 4.86 -13.75
N PRO A 51 -5.34 4.22 -14.05
CA PRO A 51 -6.49 4.24 -13.16
C PRO A 51 -6.21 3.33 -11.95
N ALA A 52 -6.43 3.84 -10.75
CA ALA A 52 -6.48 3.00 -9.56
C ALA A 52 -7.70 2.05 -9.69
N GLN A 53 -7.49 0.75 -9.52
CA GLN A 53 -8.57 -0.24 -9.56
C GLN A 53 -8.94 -0.68 -8.15
N ILE A 54 -10.18 -1.17 -7.97
CA ILE A 54 -10.68 -1.62 -6.68
C ILE A 54 -10.26 -3.09 -6.45
N GLY A 55 -9.91 -3.40 -5.20
CA GLY A 55 -9.80 -4.77 -4.71
C GLY A 55 -8.55 -5.51 -5.18
N ILE A 56 -8.72 -6.77 -5.60
CA ILE A 56 -7.61 -7.68 -5.98
C ILE A 56 -7.00 -7.38 -7.35
N ASN A 57 -7.63 -6.48 -8.13
CA ASN A 57 -7.26 -6.17 -9.52
C ASN A 57 -6.45 -4.87 -9.68
N ASP A 58 -6.11 -4.18 -8.58
CA ASP A 58 -5.20 -3.03 -8.62
C ASP A 58 -3.83 -3.48 -9.18
N LEU A 59 -3.39 -2.81 -10.26
CA LEU A 59 -2.11 -3.04 -10.91
C LEU A 59 -0.93 -2.87 -9.93
N GLY A 60 -1.13 -2.06 -8.88
CA GLY A 60 -0.24 -1.83 -7.77
C GLY A 60 -0.24 -2.90 -6.67
N GLY A 61 -1.05 -3.96 -6.82
CA GLY A 61 -1.19 -5.06 -5.88
C GLY A 61 -2.44 -4.95 -5.00
N PRO A 62 -2.78 -6.02 -4.26
CA PRO A 62 -4.03 -6.10 -3.52
C PRO A 62 -4.14 -5.03 -2.44
N VAL A 63 -5.35 -4.51 -2.23
CA VAL A 63 -5.67 -3.50 -1.23
C VAL A 63 -6.43 -4.13 -0.06
N PHE A 64 -5.98 -3.85 1.16
CA PHE A 64 -6.68 -4.22 2.40
C PHE A 64 -8.12 -3.66 2.35
N THR A 65 -9.17 -4.45 2.59
CA THR A 65 -9.27 -5.72 3.34
C THR A 65 -9.18 -7.02 2.51
N LEU A 66 -8.80 -6.94 1.24
CA LEU A 66 -8.89 -8.05 0.26
C LEU A 66 -10.34 -8.47 -0.05
N SER A 67 -11.30 -7.58 0.18
CA SER A 67 -12.71 -7.77 -0.19
C SER A 67 -13.17 -6.64 -1.12
N ASP A 68 -13.98 -7.01 -2.10
CA ASP A 68 -14.58 -6.07 -3.05
C ASP A 68 -15.77 -5.30 -2.43
N GLU A 69 -16.18 -5.64 -1.20
CA GLU A 69 -17.20 -4.89 -0.45
C GLU A 69 -16.75 -3.47 -0.09
N ILE A 70 -15.43 -3.23 -0.09
CA ILE A 70 -14.85 -1.92 0.18
C ILE A 70 -14.17 -1.41 -1.09
N ALA A 71 -14.69 -0.31 -1.64
CA ALA A 71 -14.19 0.35 -2.83
C ALA A 71 -12.89 1.16 -2.61
N TRP A 72 -12.01 0.71 -1.72
CA TRP A 72 -10.71 1.36 -1.51
C TRP A 72 -9.73 0.97 -2.60
N THR A 73 -8.92 1.95 -2.99
CA THR A 73 -7.79 1.75 -3.89
C THR A 73 -6.51 2.21 -3.19
N ARG A 74 -5.36 1.90 -3.79
CA ARG A 74 -4.07 2.36 -3.24
C ARG A 74 -3.94 3.90 -3.19
N ASP A 75 -4.65 4.58 -4.08
CA ASP A 75 -4.66 6.04 -4.23
C ASP A 75 -5.79 6.71 -3.47
N ASN A 76 -6.91 6.00 -3.26
CA ASN A 76 -8.07 6.49 -2.52
C ASN A 76 -8.47 5.48 -1.45
N PHE A 77 -7.85 5.61 -0.28
CA PHE A 77 -7.98 4.69 0.83
C PHE A 77 -8.74 5.32 2.00
N GLY A 78 -9.62 4.54 2.63
CA GLY A 78 -10.30 4.96 3.85
C GLY A 78 -11.66 5.63 3.62
N PRO A 79 -12.28 6.14 4.70
CA PRO A 79 -11.72 6.32 6.03
C PRO A 79 -11.51 5.01 6.80
N LEU A 80 -10.40 4.91 7.53
CA LEU A 80 -10.08 3.79 8.42
C LEU A 80 -9.77 4.32 9.81
N TRP A 81 -10.43 3.77 10.83
CA TRP A 81 -10.11 4.03 12.22
C TRP A 81 -9.07 3.01 12.71
N ILE A 82 -8.08 3.47 13.46
CA ILE A 82 -6.99 2.63 13.96
C ILE A 82 -7.27 2.30 15.44
N PRO A 83 -7.39 1.01 15.80
CA PRO A 83 -7.66 0.63 17.18
C PRO A 83 -6.50 0.96 18.11
N ARG A 84 -6.85 1.36 19.33
CA ARG A 84 -5.92 1.40 20.48
C ARG A 84 -6.33 0.35 21.49
N LYS A 85 -5.41 -0.03 22.37
CA LYS A 85 -5.69 -0.93 23.47
C LYS A 85 -6.84 -0.42 24.34
N GLY A 86 -7.75 -1.33 24.67
CA GLY A 86 -8.98 -1.07 25.43
C GLY A 86 -10.09 -0.37 24.64
N ALA A 87 -9.90 -0.07 23.35
CA ALA A 87 -10.97 0.44 22.52
C ALA A 87 -11.95 -0.69 22.17
N VAL A 88 -13.22 -0.33 21.97
CA VAL A 88 -14.31 -1.29 21.77
C VAL A 88 -14.95 -1.06 20.41
N ILE A 89 -15.27 -2.15 19.73
CA ILE A 89 -16.08 -2.16 18.50
C ILE A 89 -17.29 -3.06 18.68
N GLU A 90 -18.36 -2.73 18.00
CA GLU A 90 -19.47 -3.68 17.78
C GLU A 90 -19.07 -4.72 16.75
N LEU A 91 -19.45 -5.98 17.00
CA LEU A 91 -19.28 -7.08 16.05
C LEU A 91 -20.43 -7.06 15.05
N ASN A 92 -20.14 -6.55 13.86
CA ASN A 92 -21.02 -6.51 12.71
C ASN A 92 -20.23 -6.84 11.43
N PRO A 93 -20.87 -7.11 10.27
CA PRO A 93 -20.15 -7.55 9.07
C PRO A 93 -19.03 -6.61 8.66
N ARG A 94 -19.27 -5.29 8.71
CA ARG A 94 -18.29 -4.26 8.35
C ARG A 94 -17.08 -4.26 9.27
N ASN A 95 -17.31 -4.31 10.59
CA ASN A 95 -16.22 -4.29 11.57
C ASN A 95 -15.45 -5.62 11.58
N VAL A 96 -16.11 -6.75 11.35
CA VAL A 96 -15.43 -8.05 11.21
C VAL A 96 -14.57 -8.09 9.95
N LEU A 97 -15.04 -7.49 8.85
CA LEU A 97 -14.25 -7.33 7.63
C LEU A 97 -12.98 -6.49 7.88
N LEU A 98 -13.11 -5.36 8.58
CA LEU A 98 -12.00 -4.44 8.84
C LEU A 98 -11.04 -4.95 9.93
N TYR A 99 -11.56 -5.51 11.02
CA TYR A 99 -10.78 -5.75 12.24
C TYR A 99 -10.64 -7.23 12.60
N GLY A 100 -11.36 -8.13 11.95
CA GLY A 100 -11.35 -9.56 12.27
C GLY A 100 -9.97 -10.21 12.15
N ARG A 101 -9.08 -9.70 11.28
CA ARG A 101 -7.69 -10.16 11.22
C ARG A 101 -6.92 -9.83 12.50
N ALA A 102 -7.13 -8.64 13.07
CA ALA A 102 -6.47 -8.27 14.31
C ALA A 102 -6.86 -9.22 15.45
N ILE A 103 -8.16 -9.48 15.58
CA ILE A 103 -8.73 -10.41 16.57
C ILE A 103 -8.15 -11.82 16.40
N ARG A 104 -8.16 -12.35 15.18
CA ARG A 104 -7.73 -13.75 14.91
C ARG A 104 -6.22 -13.95 14.89
N ALA A 105 -5.52 -13.13 14.11
CA ALA A 105 -4.12 -13.38 13.78
C ALA A 105 -3.15 -12.79 14.81
N TYR A 106 -3.49 -11.64 15.38
CA TYR A 106 -2.60 -10.90 16.27
C TYR A 106 -2.96 -11.16 17.75
N GLU A 107 -4.23 -11.01 18.13
CA GLU A 107 -4.70 -11.26 19.50
C GLU A 107 -5.05 -12.73 19.77
N ARG A 108 -4.99 -13.60 18.75
CA ARG A 108 -5.11 -15.07 18.85
C ARG A 108 -6.46 -15.58 19.38
N HIS A 109 -7.54 -14.84 19.15
CA HIS A 109 -8.90 -15.28 19.46
C HIS A 109 -9.57 -15.99 18.29
N ASN A 110 -10.45 -16.93 18.58
CA ASN A 110 -11.30 -17.54 17.57
C ASN A 110 -12.58 -16.70 17.37
N LEU A 111 -12.62 -15.90 16.29
CA LEU A 111 -13.80 -15.13 15.87
C LEU A 111 -14.59 -15.88 14.78
N GLU A 112 -15.80 -16.29 15.12
CA GLU A 112 -16.73 -17.00 14.23
C GLU A 112 -18.05 -16.24 14.07
N GLU A 113 -18.68 -16.39 12.91
CA GLU A 113 -20.06 -15.97 12.67
C GLU A 113 -20.92 -17.23 12.46
N ARG A 114 -22.05 -17.32 13.17
CA ARG A 114 -23.03 -18.41 13.04
C ARG A 114 -24.42 -17.82 12.98
N GLN A 115 -25.08 -17.93 11.83
CA GLN A 115 -26.45 -17.45 11.60
C GLN A 115 -26.63 -15.97 11.98
N GLY A 116 -25.69 -15.09 11.59
CA GLY A 116 -25.75 -13.66 11.88
C GLY A 116 -25.39 -13.26 13.32
N ARG A 117 -24.91 -14.19 14.16
CA ARG A 117 -24.38 -13.89 15.50
C ARG A 117 -22.89 -14.17 15.55
N TYR A 118 -22.16 -13.36 16.30
CA TYR A 118 -20.72 -13.51 16.46
C TYR A 118 -20.36 -14.22 17.75
N PHE A 119 -19.27 -14.98 17.69
CA PHE A 119 -18.73 -15.73 18.81
C PHE A 119 -17.23 -15.47 18.90
N ILE A 120 -16.74 -15.20 20.12
CA ILE A 120 -15.32 -15.12 20.45
C ILE A 120 -15.02 -16.28 21.39
N ASP A 121 -14.09 -17.16 20.98
CA ASP A 121 -13.69 -18.36 21.73
C ASP A 121 -14.89 -19.23 22.13
N GLY A 122 -15.85 -19.35 21.22
CA GLY A 122 -17.07 -20.14 21.38
C GLY A 122 -18.16 -19.49 22.23
N LYS A 123 -17.95 -18.29 22.77
CA LYS A 123 -18.95 -17.55 23.55
C LYS A 123 -19.63 -16.48 22.69
N PRO A 124 -20.97 -16.33 22.76
CA PRO A 124 -21.66 -15.24 22.07
C PRO A 124 -21.07 -13.88 22.47
N ALA A 125 -20.81 -13.03 21.48
CA ALA A 125 -20.27 -11.69 21.69
C ALA A 125 -20.91 -10.70 20.72
N GLU A 126 -21.30 -9.53 21.23
CA GLU A 126 -21.82 -8.41 20.43
C GLU A 126 -20.75 -7.32 20.24
N GLN A 127 -19.70 -7.34 21.06
CA GLN A 127 -18.63 -6.36 21.06
C GLN A 127 -17.28 -7.05 21.26
N TYR A 128 -16.22 -6.37 20.84
CA TYR A 128 -14.85 -6.80 21.07
C TYR A 128 -14.02 -5.64 21.62
N THR A 129 -13.17 -5.93 22.61
CA THR A 129 -12.24 -4.97 23.20
C THR A 129 -10.83 -5.33 22.76
N PHE A 130 -10.12 -4.42 22.09
CA PHE A 130 -8.76 -4.68 21.63
C PHE A 130 -7.77 -4.78 22.80
N GLU A 131 -6.92 -5.80 22.75
CA GLU A 131 -5.91 -6.06 23.77
C GLU A 131 -4.55 -5.41 23.49
N MET A 132 -4.36 -4.91 22.26
CA MET A 132 -3.12 -4.29 21.78
C MET A 132 -3.35 -2.91 21.16
N ASP A 133 -2.29 -2.10 21.15
CA ASP A 133 -2.20 -0.92 20.29
C ASP A 133 -1.87 -1.33 18.85
N TYR A 134 -2.48 -0.65 17.88
CA TYR A 134 -2.27 -0.89 16.46
C TYR A 134 -1.75 0.34 15.74
N TYR A 135 -1.02 0.08 14.67
CA TYR A 135 -0.39 1.09 13.84
C TYR A 135 -0.71 0.88 12.37
N TRP A 136 -0.72 1.99 11.63
CA TRP A 136 -0.85 2.01 10.18
C TRP A 136 0.44 2.55 9.58
N MET A 137 1.23 1.68 8.95
CA MET A 137 2.54 2.02 8.41
C MET A 137 2.44 2.25 6.92
N MET A 138 3.03 3.34 6.42
CA MET A 138 3.11 3.65 5.00
C MET A 138 4.54 3.96 4.59
N GLY A 139 4.96 3.44 3.44
CA GLY A 139 6.25 3.80 2.86
C GLY A 139 6.19 5.16 2.17
N ASP A 140 7.31 5.86 2.16
CA ASP A 140 7.44 7.14 1.47
C ASP A 140 7.30 6.99 -0.04
N ASN A 141 7.79 5.88 -0.60
CA ASN A 141 7.62 5.54 -2.01
C ASN A 141 6.27 4.83 -2.22
N ARG A 142 5.19 5.60 -2.20
CA ARG A 142 3.79 5.11 -2.11
C ARG A 142 3.39 4.07 -3.17
N HIS A 143 3.87 4.20 -4.39
CA HIS A 143 3.53 3.28 -5.50
C HIS A 143 4.46 2.06 -5.55
N ASN A 144 5.53 2.04 -4.76
CA ASN A 144 6.51 0.95 -4.72
C ASN A 144 6.80 0.52 -3.28
N SER A 145 5.74 0.43 -2.49
CA SER A 145 5.79 0.07 -1.08
C SER A 145 4.66 -0.92 -0.80
N ALA A 146 5.04 -2.14 -0.42
CA ALA A 146 4.12 -3.11 0.16
C ALA A 146 3.96 -2.77 1.65
N ASP A 147 3.01 -1.89 1.96
CA ASP A 147 2.77 -1.36 3.32
C ASP A 147 1.36 -1.67 3.82
N SER A 148 0.91 -1.04 4.91
CA SER A 148 -0.38 -1.36 5.55
C SER A 148 -1.57 -1.26 4.60
N ARG A 149 -1.47 -0.47 3.52
CA ARG A 149 -2.51 -0.45 2.47
C ARG A 149 -2.71 -1.80 1.80
N ALA A 150 -1.69 -2.64 1.76
CA ALA A 150 -1.75 -3.99 1.19
C ALA A 150 -2.04 -5.07 2.25
N TRP A 151 -1.42 -4.99 3.43
CA TRP A 151 -1.45 -6.08 4.43
C TRP A 151 -2.11 -5.74 5.77
N GLY A 152 -2.58 -4.50 5.96
CA GLY A 152 -3.37 -4.08 7.12
C GLY A 152 -2.55 -3.58 8.31
N PHE A 153 -3.10 -3.75 9.51
CA PHE A 153 -2.53 -3.22 10.76
C PHE A 153 -1.23 -3.92 11.18
N VAL A 154 -0.36 -3.15 11.86
CA VAL A 154 0.78 -3.65 12.65
C VAL A 154 0.41 -3.59 14.13
N PRO A 155 0.37 -4.71 14.86
CA PRO A 155 0.23 -4.70 16.32
C PRO A 155 1.52 -4.21 17.02
N GLU A 156 1.39 -3.68 18.24
CA GLU A 156 2.52 -3.13 19.01
C GLU A 156 3.69 -4.09 19.24
N ASP A 157 3.43 -5.39 19.37
CA ASP A 157 4.44 -6.43 19.57
C ASP A 157 5.28 -6.71 18.30
N HIS A 158 4.88 -6.21 17.15
CA HIS A 158 5.64 -6.28 15.89
C HIS A 158 6.50 -5.03 15.66
N VAL A 159 6.46 -4.05 16.56
CA VAL A 159 7.28 -2.83 16.47
C VAL A 159 8.59 -3.02 17.23
N VAL A 160 9.70 -3.20 16.52
CA VAL A 160 11.03 -3.40 17.12
C VAL A 160 11.64 -2.10 17.67
N GLY A 161 11.36 -0.96 17.03
CA GLY A 161 11.88 0.33 17.48
C GLY A 161 11.86 1.43 16.41
N LYS A 162 12.55 2.53 16.72
CA LYS A 162 12.60 3.73 15.87
C LYS A 162 13.99 3.91 15.25
N PRO A 163 14.13 4.01 13.92
CA PRO A 163 15.41 4.34 13.31
C PRO A 163 15.82 5.76 13.72
N MET A 164 17.07 5.94 14.15
CA MET A 164 17.56 7.23 14.66
C MET A 164 18.53 7.94 13.71
N ARG A 165 19.51 7.21 13.17
CA ARG A 165 20.59 7.78 12.35
C ARG A 165 21.05 6.82 11.25
N VAL A 166 21.54 7.39 10.15
CA VAL A 166 22.20 6.64 9.07
C VAL A 166 23.68 6.51 9.39
N TRP A 167 24.14 5.32 9.77
CA TRP A 167 25.56 5.07 10.07
C TRP A 167 26.36 4.66 8.82
N LEU A 168 25.70 4.11 7.80
CA LEU A 168 26.32 3.73 6.53
C LEU A 168 25.38 4.04 5.38
N SER A 169 25.93 4.59 4.29
CA SER A 169 25.21 4.75 3.03
C SER A 169 26.16 4.57 1.86
N LEU A 170 25.83 3.62 1.00
CA LEU A 170 26.63 3.26 -0.17
C LEU A 170 25.94 3.70 -1.47
N ASP A 171 26.75 4.09 -2.44
CA ASP A 171 26.34 4.32 -3.81
C ASP A 171 26.58 3.06 -4.63
N LYS A 172 25.52 2.48 -5.19
CA LYS A 172 25.60 1.24 -5.96
C LYS A 172 26.31 1.44 -7.31
N ASP A 173 26.29 2.68 -7.82
CA ASP A 173 26.80 3.02 -9.15
C ASP A 173 28.25 3.52 -9.11
N ARG A 174 28.89 3.52 -7.92
CA ARG A 174 30.27 4.00 -7.72
C ARG A 174 31.18 2.93 -7.12
N ASN A 175 32.41 2.89 -7.61
CA ASN A 175 33.46 2.03 -7.09
C ASN A 175 34.03 2.56 -5.77
N TRP A 176 34.68 1.69 -4.99
CA TRP A 176 35.26 2.00 -3.68
C TRP A 176 36.18 3.23 -3.70
N PHE A 177 36.99 3.36 -4.76
CA PHE A 177 37.93 4.47 -4.95
C PHE A 177 37.31 5.71 -5.61
N GLN A 178 36.03 5.66 -5.97
CA GLN A 178 35.31 6.74 -6.70
C GLN A 178 34.12 7.29 -5.90
N GLY A 179 34.20 7.24 -4.57
CA GLY A 179 33.18 7.82 -3.70
C GLY A 179 31.97 6.91 -3.48
N LYS A 180 32.20 5.60 -3.28
CA LYS A 180 31.15 4.63 -2.90
C LYS A 180 30.46 5.00 -1.59
N ILE A 181 31.17 5.59 -0.64
CA ILE A 181 30.58 6.00 0.65
C ILE A 181 29.98 7.40 0.51
N ARG A 182 28.67 7.52 0.81
CA ARG A 182 27.94 8.79 0.79
C ARG A 182 28.09 9.51 2.14
N TRP A 183 29.26 10.08 2.39
CA TRP A 183 29.59 10.77 3.65
C TRP A 183 28.58 11.83 4.09
N LYS A 184 27.95 12.53 3.13
CA LYS A 184 26.86 13.50 3.39
C LYS A 184 25.64 12.94 4.16
N ARG A 185 25.50 11.61 4.22
CA ARG A 185 24.42 10.93 4.95
C ARG A 185 24.88 10.36 6.28
N PHE A 186 26.17 10.33 6.57
CA PHE A 186 26.69 9.81 7.82
C PHE A 186 26.13 10.61 9.00
N MET A 187 25.57 9.90 9.97
CA MET A 187 24.92 10.44 11.17
C MET A 187 23.73 11.38 10.91
N LYS A 188 23.23 11.44 9.66
CA LYS A 188 22.00 12.16 9.35
C LYS A 188 20.85 11.49 10.10
N LYS A 189 19.99 12.30 10.71
CA LYS A 189 18.79 11.84 11.41
C LYS A 189 17.90 11.07 10.43
N ALA A 190 17.37 9.94 10.88
CA ALA A 190 16.39 9.15 10.14
C ALA A 190 15.00 9.74 10.41
N VAL A 191 14.72 10.91 9.83
CA VAL A 191 13.40 11.55 9.75
C VAL A 191 13.36 12.37 8.48
#